data_AF-A0A9W5X176-F1
#
_entry.id   AF-A0A9W5X176-F1
#
_cell.length_a   1.000
_cell.length_b   1.000
_cell.length_c   1.000
_cell.angle_alpha   90.00
_cell.angle_beta   90.00
_cell.angle_gamma   90.00
#
_symmetry.space_group_name_H-M   'P 1'
#
loop_
_entity.id
_entity.type
_entity.pdbx_description
1 polymer ?
#
loop_
_entity_poly.entity_id
_entity_poly.type
_entity_poly.pdbx_seq_one_letter_code
_entity_poly.pdbx_strand_id
1 'polypeptide(L)'
;MAVQGNAGSLDERAWATATWSAPLVTQLILALLIASAWLLGKWFPGPALPLFAASAIGVFVLCAVATFVLIRSTSSRARGMALSVAGSYVVVLVGATLYGIWMLPW
;
A
#
# COMPACT_ATOMS: atom_id res chain seq x y z
N MET A 1 -19.53 36.05 -10.32
CA MET A 1 -19.52 35.24 -9.08
C MET A 1 -19.11 33.83 -9.48
N ALA A 2 -17.82 33.51 -9.32
CA ALA A 2 -17.29 32.21 -9.73
C ALA A 2 -17.62 31.17 -8.65
N VAL A 3 -18.32 30.10 -9.04
CA VAL A 3 -18.54 28.92 -8.22
C VAL A 3 -17.21 28.15 -8.13
N GLN A 4 -16.29 28.62 -7.29
CA GLN A 4 -15.01 27.96 -6.99
C GLN A 4 -15.07 27.06 -5.73
N GLY A 5 -16.26 26.86 -5.15
CA GLY A 5 -16.41 26.37 -3.77
C GLY A 5 -16.42 24.86 -3.52
N ASN A 6 -16.52 24.00 -4.54
CA ASN A 6 -16.82 22.57 -4.31
C ASN A 6 -15.71 21.59 -4.69
N ALA A 7 -14.94 21.83 -5.77
CA ALA A 7 -13.91 20.88 -6.18
C ALA A 7 -12.70 20.87 -5.22
N GLY A 8 -12.16 22.05 -4.90
CA GLY A 8 -10.99 22.17 -4.02
C GLY A 8 -11.23 21.67 -2.60
N SER A 9 -12.43 21.89 -2.04
CA SER A 9 -12.77 21.44 -0.68
C SER A 9 -12.99 19.93 -0.59
N LEU A 10 -13.42 19.27 -1.68
CA LEU A 10 -13.51 17.82 -1.79
C LEU A 10 -12.13 17.17 -1.94
N ASP A 11 -11.23 17.80 -2.69
CA ASP A 11 -9.85 17.33 -2.85
C ASP A 11 -9.03 17.50 -1.56
N GLU A 12 -9.24 18.59 -0.83
CA GLU A 12 -8.58 18.83 0.46
C GLU A 12 -8.97 17.79 1.52
N ARG A 13 -10.26 17.41 1.57
CA ARG A 13 -10.72 16.33 2.46
C ARG A 13 -10.17 14.96 2.05
N ALA A 14 -10.06 14.69 0.75
CA ALA A 14 -9.46 13.46 0.24
C ALA A 14 -7.98 13.39 0.63
N TRP A 15 -7.25 14.48 0.44
CA TRP A 15 -5.82 14.58 0.77
C TRP A 15 -5.57 14.48 2.27
N ALA A 16 -6.35 15.17 3.09
CA ALA A 16 -6.28 15.04 4.55
C ALA A 16 -6.54 13.59 4.99
N THR A 17 -7.56 12.94 4.44
CA THR A 17 -7.85 11.53 4.73
C THR A 17 -6.68 10.63 4.33
N ALA A 18 -6.04 10.90 3.19
CA ALA A 18 -4.89 10.15 2.73
C ALA A 18 -3.72 10.24 3.73
N THR A 19 -3.35 11.45 4.12
CA THR A 19 -2.22 11.70 5.03
C THR A 19 -2.47 11.13 6.43
N TRP A 20 -3.68 11.29 6.98
CA TRP A 20 -4.02 10.79 8.31
C TRP A 20 -4.12 9.26 8.38
N SER A 21 -4.52 8.61 7.30
CA SER A 21 -4.61 7.14 7.24
C SER A 21 -3.28 6.46 6.88
N ALA A 22 -2.36 7.18 6.22
CA ALA A 22 -1.09 6.64 5.75
C ALA A 22 -0.31 5.80 6.78
N PRO A 23 -0.09 6.23 8.05
CA PRO A 23 0.67 5.41 9.00
C PRO A 23 -0.03 4.08 9.32
N LEU A 24 -1.36 4.09 9.49
CA LEU A 24 -2.14 2.87 9.74
C LEU A 24 -2.13 1.93 8.53
N VAL A 25 -2.30 2.49 7.33
CA VAL A 25 -2.32 1.73 6.07
C VAL A 25 -0.95 1.13 5.77
N THR A 26 0.14 1.88 5.98
CA THR A 26 1.52 1.38 5.86
C THR A 26 1.77 0.20 6.79
N GLN A 27 1.35 0.30 8.06
CA GLN A 27 1.52 -0.81 9.01
C GLN A 27 0.70 -2.04 8.62
N LEU A 28 -0.52 -1.86 8.12
CA LEU A 28 -1.35 -2.95 7.62
C LEU A 28 -0.69 -3.67 6.43
N ILE A 29 -0.19 -2.92 5.46
CA ILE A 29 0.48 -3.48 4.27
C ILE A 29 1.78 -4.19 4.66
N LEU A 30 2.56 -3.62 5.57
CA LEU A 30 3.78 -4.23 6.08
C LEU A 30 3.48 -5.56 6.79
N ALA A 31 2.49 -5.58 7.69
CA ALA A 31 2.06 -6.78 8.38
C ALA A 31 1.61 -7.86 7.38
N LEU A 32 0.84 -7.47 6.35
CA LEU A 32 0.39 -8.39 5.31
C LEU A 32 1.56 -8.97 4.50
N LEU A 33 2.56 -8.15 4.15
CA LEU A 33 3.76 -8.59 3.45
C LEU A 33 4.57 -9.60 4.28
N ILE A 34 4.80 -9.30 5.56
CA ILE A 34 5.53 -10.20 6.46
C ILE A 34 4.76 -11.51 6.66
N ALA A 35 3.45 -11.43 6.93
CA ALA A 35 2.62 -12.61 7.15
C ALA A 35 2.55 -13.51 5.91
N SER A 36 2.42 -12.93 4.72
CA SER A 36 2.40 -13.69 3.47
C SER A 36 3.76 -14.31 3.14
N ALA A 37 4.86 -13.57 3.30
CA ALA A 37 6.21 -14.12 3.13
C ALA A 37 6.47 -15.28 4.11
N TRP A 38 6.08 -15.11 5.38
CA TRP A 38 6.20 -16.14 6.40
C TRP A 38 5.35 -17.37 6.06
N LEU A 39 4.11 -17.18 5.64
CA LEU A 39 3.22 -18.28 5.27
C LEU A 39 3.79 -19.05 4.06
N LEU A 40 4.28 -18.35 3.05
CA LEU A 40 4.95 -18.97 1.90
C LEU A 40 6.18 -19.77 2.34
N GLY A 41 7.05 -19.20 3.17
CA GLY A 41 8.22 -19.92 3.70
C GLY A 41 7.86 -21.12 4.58
N LYS A 42 6.72 -21.08 5.28
CA LYS A 42 6.24 -22.19 6.11
C LYS A 42 5.81 -23.40 5.30
N TRP A 43 5.19 -23.18 4.14
CA TRP A 43 4.63 -24.23 3.28
C TRP A 43 5.56 -24.64 2.12
N PHE A 44 6.38 -23.71 1.64
CA PHE A 44 7.29 -23.92 0.51
C PHE A 44 8.74 -23.68 0.96
N PRO A 45 9.48 -24.73 1.34
CA PRO A 45 10.89 -24.60 1.62
C PRO A 45 11.64 -24.25 0.32
N GLY A 46 12.39 -23.16 0.32
CA GLY A 46 13.12 -22.69 -0.86
C GLY A 46 13.88 -21.39 -0.61
N PRO A 47 14.54 -20.85 -1.64
CA PRO A 47 15.25 -19.58 -1.53
C PRO A 47 14.30 -18.45 -1.09
N ALA A 48 14.75 -17.59 -0.17
CA ALA A 48 13.91 -16.54 0.40
C ALA A 48 13.49 -15.48 -0.64
N LEU A 49 14.33 -15.21 -1.62
CA LEU A 49 14.17 -14.10 -2.56
C LEU A 49 12.98 -14.30 -3.53
N PRO A 50 12.80 -15.47 -4.18
CA PRO A 50 11.59 -15.76 -4.96
C PRO A 50 10.30 -15.79 -4.13
N LEU A 51 10.35 -16.31 -2.89
CA LEU A 51 9.18 -16.35 -2.01
C LEU A 51 8.76 -14.94 -1.56
N PHE A 52 9.74 -14.08 -1.27
CA PHE A 52 9.53 -12.67 -0.98
C PHE A 52 9.00 -11.91 -2.21
N ALA A 53 9.54 -12.18 -3.40
CA ALA A 53 9.02 -11.58 -4.63
C ALA A 53 7.56 -11.99 -4.88
N ALA A 54 7.23 -13.27 -4.70
CA ALA A 54 5.87 -13.77 -4.83
C ALA A 54 4.91 -13.14 -3.81
N SER A 55 5.33 -12.99 -2.54
CA SER A 55 4.51 -12.31 -1.54
C SER A 55 4.32 -10.82 -1.87
N ALA A 56 5.37 -10.13 -2.30
CA ALA A 56 5.31 -8.73 -2.71
C ALA A 56 4.35 -8.51 -3.90
N ILE A 57 4.37 -9.40 -4.90
CA ILE A 57 3.42 -9.40 -6.02
C ILE A 57 1.99 -9.68 -5.54
N GLY A 58 1.79 -10.65 -4.63
CA GLY A 58 0.46 -10.93 -4.08
C GLY A 58 -0.14 -9.73 -3.35
N VAL A 59 0.66 -9.08 -2.49
CA VAL A 59 0.26 -7.85 -1.78
C VAL A 59 0.02 -6.71 -2.77
N PHE A 60 0.86 -6.56 -3.81
CA PHE A 60 0.65 -5.57 -4.87
C PHE A 60 -0.73 -5.71 -5.49
N VAL A 61 -1.08 -6.93 -5.92
CA VAL A 61 -2.36 -7.20 -6.59
C VAL A 61 -3.52 -6.86 -5.65
N LEU A 62 -3.43 -7.24 -4.37
CA LEU A 62 -4.45 -6.90 -3.38
C LEU A 62 -4.60 -5.38 -3.22
N CYS A 63 -3.49 -4.66 -3.06
CA CYS A 63 -3.49 -3.20 -2.96
C CYS A 63 -4.03 -2.54 -4.23
N ALA A 64 -3.65 -3.03 -5.41
CA ALA A 64 -4.11 -2.52 -6.70
C ALA A 64 -5.62 -2.70 -6.86
N VAL A 65 -6.16 -3.87 -6.49
CA VAL A 65 -7.61 -4.12 -6.48
C VAL A 65 -8.32 -3.20 -5.49
N ALA A 66 -7.79 -3.05 -4.27
CA ALA A 66 -8.37 -2.16 -3.27
C ALA A 66 -8.40 -0.70 -3.76
N THR A 67 -7.28 -0.18 -4.28
CA THR A 67 -7.18 1.15 -4.88
C THR A 67 -8.15 1.33 -6.05
N PHE A 68 -8.25 0.35 -6.94
CA PHE A 68 -9.17 0.40 -8.08
C PHE A 68 -10.65 0.44 -7.66
N VAL A 69 -11.02 -0.35 -6.65
CA VAL A 69 -12.38 -0.33 -6.10
C VAL A 69 -12.66 1.01 -5.41
N LEU A 70 -11.71 1.51 -4.61
CA LEU A 70 -11.85 2.77 -3.88
C LEU A 70 -11.94 3.99 -4.81
N ILE A 71 -11.16 4.01 -5.91
CA ILE A 71 -11.17 5.15 -6.84
C ILE A 71 -12.46 5.24 -7.66
N ARG A 72 -13.12 4.11 -7.90
CA ARG A 72 -14.45 4.06 -8.55
C ARG A 72 -15.58 4.55 -7.65
N SER A 73 -15.34 4.69 -6.35
CA SER A 73 -16.34 5.25 -5.43
C SER A 73 -16.57 6.75 -5.68
N THR A 74 -17.82 7.19 -5.52
CA THR A 74 -18.21 8.60 -5.61
C THR A 74 -17.82 9.40 -4.35
N SER A 75 -17.33 8.73 -3.30
CA SER A 75 -16.93 9.36 -2.04
C SER A 75 -15.50 9.91 -2.08
N SER A 76 -15.31 11.19 -1.76
CA SER A 76 -13.96 11.78 -1.62
C SER A 76 -13.10 11.10 -0.56
N ARG A 77 -13.72 10.55 0.51
CA ARG A 77 -12.98 9.78 1.52
C ARG A 77 -12.40 8.50 0.93
N ALA A 78 -13.16 7.82 0.08
CA ALA A 78 -12.70 6.59 -0.58
C ALA A 78 -11.53 6.87 -1.53
N ARG A 79 -11.58 7.98 -2.29
CA ARG A 79 -10.45 8.42 -3.12
C ARG A 79 -9.20 8.76 -2.31
N GLY A 80 -9.36 9.43 -1.16
CA GLY A 80 -8.28 9.68 -0.22
C GLY A 80 -7.64 8.39 0.31
N MET A 81 -8.46 7.40 0.66
CA MET A 81 -7.97 6.08 1.06
C MET A 81 -7.26 5.35 -0.09
N ALA A 82 -7.73 5.49 -1.33
CA ALA A 82 -7.08 4.89 -2.51
C ALA A 82 -5.64 5.42 -2.68
N LEU A 83 -5.46 6.73 -2.50
CA LEU A 83 -4.15 7.39 -2.54
C LEU A 83 -3.25 6.96 -1.38
N SER A 84 -3.81 6.83 -0.18
CA SER A 84 -3.11 6.32 1.00
C SER A 84 -2.58 4.90 0.76
N VAL A 85 -3.43 3.99 0.28
CA VAL A 85 -3.05 2.61 -0.04
C VAL A 85 -1.93 2.55 -1.08
N ALA A 86 -2.04 3.34 -2.15
CA ALA A 86 -1.01 3.39 -3.19
C ALA A 86 0.34 3.90 -2.65
N GLY A 87 0.33 5.02 -1.91
CA GLY A 87 1.55 5.59 -1.33
C GLY A 87 2.18 4.70 -0.27
N SER A 88 1.37 4.17 0.65
CA SER A 88 1.81 3.25 1.70
C SER A 88 2.44 1.97 1.13
N TYR A 89 1.88 1.41 0.05
CA TYR A 89 2.47 0.24 -0.59
C TYR A 89 3.87 0.54 -1.16
N VAL A 90 4.05 1.69 -1.81
CA VAL A 90 5.36 2.12 -2.31
C VAL A 90 6.37 2.27 -1.16
N VAL A 91 5.97 2.90 -0.06
CA VAL A 91 6.84 3.06 1.13
C VAL A 91 7.27 1.70 1.67
N VAL A 92 6.33 0.74 1.80
CA VAL A 92 6.65 -0.61 2.28
C VAL A 92 7.61 -1.33 1.33
N LEU A 93 7.38 -1.27 0.02
CA LEU A 93 8.26 -1.91 -0.96
C LEU A 93 9.68 -1.34 -0.92
N VAL A 94 9.82 -0.01 -0.88
CA VAL A 94 11.12 0.65 -0.82
C VAL A 94 11.85 0.23 0.45
N GLY A 95 11.17 0.31 1.61
CA GLY A 95 11.75 -0.10 2.89
C GLY A 95 12.17 -1.57 2.91
N ALA A 96 11.32 -2.46 2.41
CA ALA A 96 11.61 -3.89 2.37
C ALA A 96 12.75 -4.22 1.40
N THR A 97 12.86 -3.53 0.27
CA THR A 97 13.96 -3.69 -0.69
C THR A 97 15.29 -3.24 -0.08
N LEU A 98 15.33 -2.06 0.55
CA LEU A 98 16.52 -1.56 1.22
C LEU A 98 16.97 -2.50 2.35
N TYR A 99 16.02 -2.99 3.14
CA TYR A 99 16.30 -3.96 4.19
C TYR A 99 16.83 -5.29 3.63
N GLY A 100 16.22 -5.79 2.56
CA GLY A 100 16.67 -7.00 1.87
C GLY A 100 18.10 -6.87 1.36
N ILE A 101 18.43 -5.74 0.71
CA ILE A 101 19.81 -5.45 0.24
C ILE A 101 20.78 -5.41 1.43
N TRP A 102 20.40 -4.76 2.53
CA TRP A 102 21.24 -4.67 3.72
C TRP A 102 21.55 -6.03 4.36
N MET A 103 20.60 -6.98 4.29
CA MET A 103 20.77 -8.33 4.83
C MET A 103 21.53 -9.29 3.91
N LEU A 104 21.73 -8.94 2.64
CA LEU A 104 22.55 -9.77 1.76
C LEU A 104 24.00 -9.78 2.29
N PRO A 105 24.61 -10.95 2.48
CA PRO A 105 26.01 -11.02 2.85
C PRO A 105 26.83 -10.38 1.73
N TRP A 106 27.60 -9.35 2.08
CA TRP A 106 28.64 -8.78 1.22
C TRP A 106 29.82 -9.73 1.11
#